data_AF-A0A931BUN4-F1
#
_entry.id   AF-A0A931BUN4-F1
#
_cell.length_a   1.000
_cell.length_b   1.000
_cell.length_c   1.000
_cell.angle_alpha   90.00
_cell.angle_beta   90.00
_cell.angle_gamma   90.00
#
_symmetry.space_group_name_H-M   'P 1'
#
loop_
_entity.id
_entity.type
_entity.pdbx_description
1 polymer ?
#
loop_
_entity_poly.entity_id
_entity_poly.type
_entity_poly.pdbx_seq_one_letter_code
_entity_poly.pdbx_strand_id
1 'polypeptide(L)'
;MTALALPALIGATGLGVEVSYWYLSQRSMQNAADSAAIAAATNGAANYKAEAKAAAAKYGYVDGINNISVTASNTALCPAGGANCYSATITGYVPQFLSQVVGYKGTVVGGGGTPQTKLSATAVARLSLMPREYCILALGTNGIAFGSNGAPKANLAGCSIMSNAGARCNGNNLGADYGDAAGKNDGCGVIQRSNVTPLADPYAGLRSNIPSDPCGGKYPQKGNAGFPAANTWSGTVTLAAGPNNVCGDLVLGGDVTIRTPPEGAVLVIWNGQLYTGKKPNGRTLRTDANSALTIVFTGTFAAGYTHTPTGDGTLDFRAPTTGPWKGIAIYQDPNLTTGVDISEAGNTPTWKITGMVYLPHASVTLSGAVNKSSDGQSCFGLVVDNLTINGTGAIMSHGACAEAGLELPTGTAPTGRGALVL
;
A
#
# COMPACT_ATOMS: atom_id res chain seq x y z
N MET A 1 -34.42 -31.72 -63.75
CA MET A 1 -33.24 -31.29 -62.95
C MET A 1 -33.63 -30.48 -61.72
N THR A 2 -34.58 -29.54 -61.81
CA THR A 2 -35.06 -28.72 -60.68
C THR A 2 -35.70 -29.51 -59.52
N ALA A 3 -36.42 -30.61 -59.78
CA ALA A 3 -37.05 -31.42 -58.74
C ALA A 3 -36.07 -32.22 -57.86
N LEU A 4 -34.91 -32.61 -58.40
CA LEU A 4 -33.87 -33.35 -57.67
C LEU A 4 -32.93 -32.44 -56.87
N ALA A 5 -32.80 -31.17 -57.27
CA ALA A 5 -31.94 -30.19 -56.59
C ALA A 5 -32.60 -29.57 -55.34
N LEU A 6 -33.94 -29.57 -55.27
CA LEU A 6 -34.69 -28.93 -54.19
C LEU A 6 -34.43 -29.56 -52.80
N PRO A 7 -34.41 -30.90 -52.62
CA PRO A 7 -34.07 -31.51 -51.33
C PRO A 7 -32.64 -31.19 -50.90
N ALA A 8 -31.68 -31.14 -51.83
CA ALA A 8 -30.30 -30.78 -51.54
C ALA A 8 -30.18 -29.31 -51.09
N LEU A 9 -30.91 -28.40 -51.73
CA LEU A 9 -30.96 -26.99 -51.34
C LEU A 9 -31.61 -26.79 -49.96
N ILE A 10 -32.71 -27.49 -49.68
CA ILE A 10 -33.39 -27.44 -48.37
C ILE A 10 -32.49 -28.03 -47.27
N GLY A 11 -31.79 -29.14 -47.54
CA GLY A 11 -30.84 -29.72 -46.60
C GLY A 11 -29.67 -28.79 -46.30
N ALA A 12 -29.11 -28.14 -47.34
CA ALA A 12 -28.01 -27.19 -47.20
C ALA A 12 -28.43 -25.93 -46.42
N THR A 13 -29.61 -25.36 -46.70
CA THR A 13 -30.12 -24.19 -45.96
C THR A 13 -30.46 -24.55 -44.51
N GLY A 14 -31.06 -25.72 -44.28
CA GLY A 14 -31.36 -26.22 -42.94
C GLY A 14 -30.11 -26.39 -42.08
N LEU A 15 -29.06 -27.01 -42.63
CA LEU A 15 -27.77 -27.14 -41.94
C LEU A 15 -27.11 -25.78 -41.72
N GLY A 16 -27.20 -24.86 -42.69
CA GLY A 16 -26.69 -23.50 -42.56
C GLY A 16 -27.35 -22.72 -41.41
N VAL A 17 -28.67 -22.83 -41.26
CA VAL A 17 -29.43 -22.21 -40.16
C VAL A 17 -29.03 -22.80 -38.82
N GLU A 18 -28.91 -24.12 -38.73
CA GLU A 18 -28.55 -24.82 -37.49
C GLU A 18 -27.12 -24.47 -37.03
N VAL A 19 -26.15 -24.48 -37.95
CA VAL A 19 -24.76 -24.06 -37.65
C VAL A 19 -24.73 -22.59 -37.24
N SER A 20 -25.48 -21.73 -37.91
CA SER A 20 -25.59 -20.31 -37.54
C SER A 20 -26.16 -20.14 -36.13
N TYR A 21 -27.16 -20.95 -35.76
CA TYR A 21 -27.73 -20.97 -34.41
C TYR A 21 -26.69 -21.42 -33.36
N TRP A 22 -25.84 -22.41 -33.67
CA TRP A 22 -24.76 -22.82 -32.78
C TRP A 22 -23.73 -21.70 -32.57
N TYR A 23 -23.32 -21.01 -33.63
CA TYR A 23 -22.38 -19.89 -33.52
C TYR A 23 -22.96 -18.72 -32.71
N LEU A 24 -24.23 -18.36 -32.93
CA LEU A 24 -24.90 -17.31 -32.15
C LEU A 24 -25.01 -17.70 -30.67
N SER A 25 -25.34 -18.97 -30.39
CA SER A 25 -25.40 -19.50 -29.02
C SER A 25 -24.02 -19.48 -28.36
N GLN A 26 -22.97 -19.89 -29.07
CA GLN A 26 -21.60 -19.86 -28.56
C GLN A 26 -21.11 -18.43 -28.31
N ARG A 27 -21.44 -17.46 -29.18
CA ARG A 27 -21.10 -16.04 -28.97
C ARG A 27 -21.81 -15.45 -27.75
N SER A 28 -23.07 -15.83 -27.52
CA SER A 28 -23.79 -15.48 -26.29
C SER A 28 -23.12 -16.07 -25.05
N MET A 29 -22.72 -17.34 -25.09
CA MET A 29 -21.94 -17.97 -24.02
C MET A 29 -20.60 -17.26 -23.79
N GLN A 30 -19.92 -16.80 -24.84
CA GLN A 30 -18.65 -16.09 -24.72
C GLN A 30 -18.83 -14.76 -23.99
N ASN A 31 -19.84 -13.96 -24.33
CA ASN A 31 -20.12 -12.71 -23.60
C ASN A 31 -20.37 -12.95 -22.10
N ALA A 32 -21.06 -14.04 -21.78
CA ALA A 32 -21.33 -14.42 -20.39
C ALA A 32 -20.07 -14.95 -19.69
N ALA A 33 -19.22 -15.72 -20.38
CA ALA A 33 -17.95 -16.22 -19.87
C ALA A 33 -16.97 -15.06 -19.60
N ASP A 34 -16.88 -14.10 -20.52
CA ASP A 34 -16.06 -12.89 -20.37
C ASP A 34 -16.47 -12.09 -19.13
N SER A 35 -17.78 -11.85 -18.98
CA SER A 35 -18.32 -11.15 -17.80
C SER A 35 -18.04 -11.92 -16.50
N ALA A 36 -18.25 -13.25 -16.51
CA ALA A 36 -17.99 -14.10 -15.35
C ALA A 36 -16.50 -14.16 -14.97
N ALA A 37 -15.60 -14.21 -15.95
CA ALA A 37 -14.16 -14.20 -15.72
C ALA A 37 -13.70 -12.86 -15.16
N ILE A 38 -14.16 -11.73 -15.73
CA ILE A 38 -13.89 -10.38 -15.20
C ILE A 38 -14.40 -10.26 -13.76
N ALA A 39 -15.62 -10.73 -13.48
CA ALA A 39 -16.22 -10.65 -12.15
C ALA A 39 -15.44 -11.50 -11.13
N ALA A 40 -15.03 -12.73 -11.51
CA ALA A 40 -14.17 -13.58 -10.70
C ALA A 40 -12.82 -12.92 -10.40
N ALA A 41 -12.16 -12.40 -11.44
CA ALA A 41 -10.88 -11.72 -11.32
C ALA A 41 -10.99 -10.45 -10.47
N THR A 42 -12.06 -9.67 -10.65
CA THR A 42 -12.35 -8.45 -9.88
C THR A 42 -12.54 -8.74 -8.39
N ASN A 43 -13.25 -9.82 -8.07
CA ASN A 43 -13.46 -10.22 -6.69
C ASN A 43 -12.14 -10.63 -6.02
N GLY A 44 -11.34 -11.46 -6.68
CA GLY A 44 -9.98 -11.81 -6.23
C GLY A 44 -9.90 -12.53 -4.87
N ALA A 45 -11.03 -12.86 -4.24
CA ALA A 45 -11.15 -13.42 -2.90
C ALA A 45 -11.83 -14.80 -2.92
N ALA A 46 -11.98 -15.44 -1.76
CA ALA A 46 -12.47 -16.82 -1.65
C ALA A 46 -13.87 -17.05 -2.27
N ASN A 47 -14.70 -16.00 -2.37
CA ASN A 47 -16.05 -16.07 -2.95
C ASN A 47 -16.11 -15.79 -4.47
N TYR A 48 -14.96 -15.73 -5.18
CA TYR A 48 -14.91 -15.47 -6.62
C TYR A 48 -15.84 -16.37 -7.45
N LYS A 49 -16.04 -17.63 -7.04
CA LYS A 49 -16.92 -18.58 -7.74
C LYS A 49 -18.39 -18.14 -7.70
N ALA A 50 -18.84 -17.59 -6.57
CA ALA A 50 -20.20 -17.10 -6.44
C ALA A 50 -20.42 -15.87 -7.32
N GLU A 51 -19.44 -14.97 -7.36
CA GLU A 51 -19.48 -13.77 -8.19
C GLU A 51 -19.49 -14.12 -9.69
N ALA A 52 -18.67 -15.09 -10.12
CA ALA A 52 -18.65 -15.59 -11.49
C ALA A 52 -20.02 -16.15 -11.92
N LYS A 53 -20.65 -16.95 -11.06
CA LYS A 53 -21.99 -17.52 -11.31
C LYS A 53 -23.07 -16.44 -11.35
N ALA A 54 -23.01 -15.45 -10.46
CA ALA A 54 -23.94 -14.33 -10.44
C ALA A 54 -23.82 -13.46 -11.71
N ALA A 55 -22.60 -13.24 -12.19
CA ALA A 55 -22.36 -12.53 -13.45
C ALA A 55 -22.90 -13.30 -14.66
N ALA A 56 -22.62 -14.60 -14.77
CA ALA A 56 -23.15 -15.45 -15.84
C ALA A 56 -24.69 -15.51 -15.86
N ALA A 57 -25.31 -15.53 -14.67
CA ALA A 57 -26.77 -15.55 -14.53
C ALA A 57 -27.45 -14.30 -15.13
N LYS A 58 -26.78 -13.13 -15.13
CA LYS A 58 -27.32 -11.91 -15.77
C LYS A 58 -27.47 -12.04 -17.30
N TYR A 59 -26.75 -12.99 -17.89
CA TYR A 59 -26.84 -13.32 -19.32
C TYR A 59 -27.75 -14.53 -19.58
N GLY A 60 -28.47 -15.02 -18.57
CA GLY A 60 -29.35 -16.18 -18.66
C GLY A 60 -28.67 -17.54 -18.46
N TYR A 61 -27.38 -17.55 -18.13
CA TYR A 61 -26.62 -18.79 -17.89
C TYR A 61 -26.52 -19.08 -16.39
N VAL A 62 -27.52 -19.78 -15.87
CA VAL A 62 -27.58 -20.17 -14.45
C VAL A 62 -27.04 -21.59 -14.28
N ASP A 63 -26.03 -21.74 -13.41
CA ASP A 63 -25.41 -23.04 -13.11
C ASP A 63 -26.42 -24.04 -12.56
N GLY A 64 -26.45 -25.25 -13.14
CA GLY A 64 -27.34 -26.33 -12.73
C GLY A 64 -28.77 -26.25 -13.30
N ILE A 65 -29.11 -25.20 -14.06
CA ILE A 65 -30.43 -25.03 -14.69
C ILE A 65 -30.30 -25.26 -16.20
N ASN A 66 -31.30 -25.91 -16.82
CA ASN A 66 -31.34 -26.14 -18.27
C ASN A 66 -30.10 -26.83 -18.85
N ASN A 67 -29.47 -27.74 -18.08
CA ASN A 67 -28.20 -28.40 -18.42
C ASN A 67 -27.04 -27.41 -18.68
N ILE A 68 -27.10 -26.22 -18.11
CA ILE A 68 -26.02 -25.23 -18.13
C ILE A 68 -25.11 -25.49 -16.93
N SER A 69 -23.80 -25.45 -17.17
CA SER A 69 -22.79 -25.47 -16.11
C SER A 69 -21.90 -24.23 -16.21
N VAL A 70 -21.70 -23.55 -15.09
CA VAL A 70 -20.79 -22.41 -14.95
C VAL A 70 -19.72 -22.78 -13.95
N THR A 71 -18.50 -22.97 -14.45
CA THR A 71 -17.34 -23.32 -13.63
C THR A 71 -16.34 -22.19 -13.64
N ALA A 72 -15.85 -21.81 -12.46
CA ALA A 72 -14.82 -20.79 -12.30
C ALA A 72 -13.60 -21.38 -11.58
N SER A 73 -12.41 -20.96 -12.00
CA SER A 73 -11.13 -21.37 -11.42
C SER A 73 -10.23 -20.16 -11.21
N ASN A 74 -9.45 -20.15 -10.13
CA ASN A 74 -8.38 -19.18 -9.84
C ASN A 74 -6.97 -19.74 -10.09
N THR A 75 -6.88 -20.92 -10.72
CA THR A 75 -5.62 -21.59 -11.09
C THR A 75 -5.45 -21.66 -12.60
N ALA A 76 -6.15 -20.80 -13.33
CA ALA A 76 -6.08 -20.77 -14.79
C ALA A 76 -4.69 -20.31 -15.24
N LEU A 77 -4.19 -20.94 -16.31
CA LEU A 77 -2.98 -20.45 -16.97
C LEU A 77 -3.27 -19.11 -17.63
N CYS A 78 -2.38 -18.13 -17.42
CA CYS A 78 -2.47 -16.84 -18.09
C CYS A 78 -1.96 -16.97 -19.54
N PRO A 79 -2.79 -16.70 -20.58
CA PRO A 79 -2.39 -16.83 -21.99
C PRO A 79 -1.13 -16.03 -22.35
N ALA A 80 -0.98 -14.83 -21.77
CA ALA A 80 0.15 -13.94 -21.97
C ALA A 80 1.30 -14.13 -20.95
N GLY A 81 1.27 -15.21 -20.15
CA GLY A 81 2.14 -15.39 -18.98
C GLY A 81 1.70 -14.55 -17.76
N GLY A 82 2.27 -14.87 -16.59
CA GLY A 82 1.94 -14.23 -15.31
C GLY A 82 1.22 -15.16 -14.33
N ALA A 83 0.72 -14.59 -13.22
CA ALA A 83 0.02 -15.28 -12.14
C ALA A 83 -1.34 -14.64 -11.85
N ASN A 84 -2.17 -15.29 -11.01
CA ASN A 84 -3.48 -14.79 -10.55
C ASN A 84 -4.53 -14.61 -11.68
N CYS A 85 -4.55 -15.52 -12.65
CA CYS A 85 -5.60 -15.57 -13.66
C CYS A 85 -6.80 -16.39 -13.19
N TYR A 86 -7.97 -15.85 -13.49
CA TYR A 86 -9.25 -16.46 -13.24
C TYR A 86 -9.88 -16.86 -14.57
N SER A 87 -10.39 -18.08 -14.66
CA SER A 87 -11.16 -18.53 -15.81
C SER A 87 -12.61 -18.74 -15.44
N ALA A 88 -13.52 -18.43 -16.36
CA ALA A 88 -14.91 -18.87 -16.31
C ALA A 88 -15.23 -19.67 -17.57
N THR A 89 -15.76 -20.88 -17.38
CA THR A 89 -16.22 -21.75 -18.46
C THR A 89 -17.72 -21.96 -18.34
N ILE A 90 -18.44 -21.59 -19.40
CA ILE A 90 -19.87 -21.85 -19.54
C ILE A 90 -20.03 -23.01 -20.52
N THR A 91 -20.72 -24.04 -20.08
CA THR A 91 -21.09 -25.21 -20.89
C THR A 91 -22.60 -25.28 -20.99
N GLY A 92 -23.12 -25.56 -22.18
CA GLY A 92 -24.54 -25.83 -22.41
C GLY A 92 -24.74 -26.79 -23.58
N TYR A 93 -25.99 -27.15 -23.85
CA TYR A 93 -26.36 -28.10 -24.91
C TYR A 93 -27.40 -27.48 -25.83
N VAL A 94 -27.18 -27.59 -27.14
CA VAL A 94 -28.13 -27.15 -28.17
C VAL A 94 -28.74 -28.36 -28.87
N PRO A 95 -30.06 -28.35 -29.13
CA PRO A 95 -30.71 -29.42 -29.86
C PRO A 95 -30.19 -29.51 -31.30
N GLN A 96 -30.21 -30.73 -31.83
CA GLN A 96 -29.93 -30.99 -33.23
C GLN A 96 -31.22 -31.19 -34.02
N PHE A 97 -31.26 -30.63 -35.22
CA PHE A 97 -32.41 -30.71 -36.10
C PHE A 97 -32.05 -31.44 -37.41
N LEU A 98 -31.35 -30.76 -38.33
CA LEU A 98 -31.09 -31.24 -39.70
C LEU A 98 -29.70 -31.86 -39.85
N SER A 99 -28.77 -31.56 -38.94
CA SER A 99 -27.43 -32.15 -38.88
C SER A 99 -27.43 -33.67 -38.76
N GLN A 100 -28.50 -34.26 -38.19
CA GLN A 100 -28.69 -35.71 -38.12
C GLN A 100 -28.87 -36.37 -39.50
N VAL A 101 -29.44 -35.65 -40.47
CA VAL A 101 -29.68 -36.16 -41.84
C VAL A 101 -28.37 -36.44 -42.57
N VAL A 102 -27.30 -35.71 -42.22
CA VAL A 102 -25.95 -35.92 -42.76
C VAL A 102 -25.06 -36.78 -41.84
N GLY A 103 -25.67 -37.48 -40.87
CA GLY A 103 -24.99 -38.48 -40.03
C GLY A 103 -24.30 -37.92 -38.79
N TYR A 104 -24.45 -36.63 -38.47
CA TYR A 104 -23.94 -36.07 -37.22
C TYR A 104 -24.85 -36.45 -36.05
N LYS A 105 -24.31 -37.20 -35.07
CA LYS A 105 -25.09 -37.77 -33.95
C LYS A 105 -24.97 -36.97 -32.64
N GLY A 106 -24.21 -35.88 -32.64
CA GLY A 106 -23.97 -35.07 -31.46
C GLY A 106 -23.13 -35.71 -30.38
N THR A 107 -23.15 -35.08 -29.22
CA THR A 107 -22.32 -35.42 -28.06
C THR A 107 -23.12 -36.12 -26.96
N VAL A 108 -24.41 -35.82 -26.83
CA VAL A 108 -25.30 -36.43 -25.83
C VAL A 108 -26.71 -36.59 -26.41
N VAL A 109 -27.52 -37.46 -25.81
CA VAL A 109 -28.96 -37.56 -26.09
C VAL A 109 -29.71 -36.93 -24.92
N GLY A 110 -30.45 -35.85 -25.20
CA GLY A 110 -31.20 -35.09 -24.19
C GLY A 110 -32.50 -35.77 -23.76
N GLY A 111 -33.20 -35.17 -22.80
CA GLY A 111 -34.53 -35.63 -22.39
C GLY A 111 -35.51 -35.64 -23.56
N GLY A 112 -36.16 -36.78 -23.80
CA GLY A 112 -37.05 -37.00 -24.95
C GLY A 112 -36.39 -37.64 -26.17
N GLY A 113 -35.10 -38.03 -26.10
CA GLY A 113 -34.43 -38.79 -27.16
C GLY A 113 -33.80 -37.92 -28.26
N THR A 114 -33.84 -36.59 -28.14
CA THR A 114 -33.26 -35.66 -29.13
C THR A 114 -31.74 -35.58 -28.97
N PRO A 115 -30.94 -35.88 -30.01
CA PRO A 115 -29.51 -35.62 -30.04
C PRO A 115 -29.17 -34.14 -29.79
N GLN A 116 -28.12 -33.88 -29.00
CA GLN A 116 -27.66 -32.54 -28.66
C GLN A 116 -26.14 -32.39 -28.82
N THR A 117 -25.73 -31.20 -29.23
CA THR A 117 -24.33 -30.79 -29.28
C THR A 117 -23.97 -29.99 -28.04
N LYS A 118 -22.85 -30.33 -27.39
CA LYS A 118 -22.26 -29.55 -26.31
C LYS A 118 -21.58 -28.33 -26.91
N LEU A 119 -21.96 -27.15 -26.45
CA LEU A 119 -21.24 -25.91 -26.69
C LEU A 119 -20.54 -25.48 -25.40
N SER A 120 -19.37 -24.87 -25.57
CA SER A 120 -18.61 -24.32 -24.45
C SER A 120 -17.96 -23.01 -24.86
N ALA A 121 -17.90 -22.08 -23.92
CA ALA A 121 -17.14 -20.85 -24.02
C ALA A 121 -16.31 -20.67 -22.76
N THR A 122 -15.05 -20.29 -22.92
CA THR A 122 -14.12 -20.07 -21.82
C THR A 122 -13.50 -18.69 -21.98
N ALA A 123 -13.45 -17.94 -20.90
CA ALA A 123 -12.75 -16.68 -20.83
C ALA A 123 -11.75 -16.71 -19.69
N VAL A 124 -10.64 -15.98 -19.86
CA VAL A 124 -9.62 -15.79 -18.83
C VAL A 124 -9.48 -14.29 -18.57
N ALA A 125 -9.50 -13.91 -17.30
CA ALA A 125 -9.26 -12.55 -16.86
C ALA A 125 -8.19 -12.54 -15.77
N ARG A 126 -7.43 -11.45 -15.72
CA ARG A 126 -6.47 -11.19 -14.65
C ARG A 126 -6.92 -9.98 -13.84
N LEU A 127 -6.57 -9.98 -12.57
CA LEU A 127 -6.71 -8.81 -11.73
C LEU A 127 -5.62 -7.81 -12.10
N SER A 128 -6.00 -6.64 -12.62
CA SER A 128 -5.00 -5.62 -12.95
C SER A 128 -4.46 -5.02 -11.64
N LEU A 129 -3.14 -5.04 -11.47
CA LEU A 129 -2.48 -4.40 -10.33
C LEU A 129 -2.04 -3.00 -10.74
N MET A 130 -2.46 -1.97 -10.00
CA MET A 130 -1.92 -0.62 -10.17
C MET A 130 -0.97 -0.28 -9.03
N PRO A 131 0.06 0.54 -9.31
CA PRO A 131 0.87 1.13 -8.25
C PRO A 131 -0.04 1.98 -7.36
N ARG A 132 0.09 1.79 -6.05
CA ARG A 132 -0.52 2.63 -5.03
C ARG A 132 0.55 3.15 -4.10
N GLU A 133 0.52 4.46 -3.90
CA GLU A 133 1.35 5.16 -2.93
C GLU A 133 0.71 5.11 -1.55
N TYR A 134 1.54 4.93 -0.53
CA TYR A 134 1.12 4.90 0.86
C TYR A 134 1.83 6.00 1.63
N CYS A 135 1.09 6.90 2.28
CA CYS A 135 1.74 7.85 3.18
C CYS A 135 2.07 7.25 4.54
N ILE A 136 1.43 6.12 4.90
CA ILE A 136 1.79 5.36 6.09
C ILE A 136 2.05 3.90 5.72
N LEU A 137 3.21 3.39 6.14
CA LEU A 137 3.59 1.99 6.01
C LEU A 137 4.03 1.46 7.39
N ALA A 138 3.32 0.45 7.89
CA ALA A 138 3.76 -0.35 9.02
C ALA A 138 4.47 -1.61 8.50
N LEU A 139 5.77 -1.73 8.79
CA LEU A 139 6.64 -2.82 8.33
C LEU A 139 6.50 -4.09 9.17
N GLY A 140 5.97 -3.98 10.39
CA GLY A 140 5.78 -5.09 11.31
C GLY A 140 5.01 -6.24 10.66
N THR A 141 5.47 -7.46 10.93
CA THR A 141 4.97 -8.69 10.28
C THR A 141 4.12 -9.57 11.19
N ASN A 142 3.96 -9.17 12.46
CA ASN A 142 3.24 -9.94 13.48
C ASN A 142 2.06 -9.16 14.04
N GLY A 143 0.95 -9.88 14.32
CA GLY A 143 -0.21 -9.30 15.01
C GLY A 143 -0.85 -8.13 14.28
N ILE A 144 -1.04 -7.01 14.99
CA ILE A 144 -1.54 -5.75 14.44
C ILE A 144 -0.39 -4.76 14.41
N ALA A 145 0.19 -4.53 13.23
CA ALA A 145 1.27 -3.54 13.06
C ALA A 145 0.72 -2.12 12.87
N PHE A 146 -0.54 -1.97 12.45
CA PHE A 146 -1.21 -0.68 12.36
C PHE A 146 -2.52 -0.67 13.17
N GLY A 147 -2.56 0.15 14.22
CA GLY A 147 -3.68 0.28 15.13
C GLY A 147 -4.19 1.71 15.24
N SER A 148 -5.49 1.88 15.40
CA SER A 148 -6.09 3.12 15.86
C SER A 148 -7.20 2.87 16.89
N ASN A 149 -7.18 3.61 17.99
CA ASN A 149 -8.20 3.58 19.03
C ASN A 149 -8.78 4.99 19.23
N GLY A 150 -9.89 5.25 18.55
CA GLY A 150 -10.65 6.49 18.69
C GLY A 150 -9.89 7.71 18.20
N ALA A 151 -9.65 7.82 16.88
CA ALA A 151 -9.01 8.95 16.22
C ALA A 151 -9.96 9.74 15.30
N PRO A 152 -10.97 10.45 15.85
CA PRO A 152 -11.98 11.14 15.04
C PRO A 152 -11.44 12.34 14.27
N LYS A 153 -10.24 12.82 14.61
CA LYS A 153 -9.59 13.98 13.97
C LYS A 153 -8.50 13.59 12.98
N ALA A 154 -8.21 12.30 12.81
CA ALA A 154 -7.33 11.87 11.74
C ALA A 154 -7.99 12.17 10.38
N ASN A 155 -7.24 12.82 9.48
CA ASN A 155 -7.69 13.09 8.13
C ASN A 155 -6.60 12.68 7.14
N LEU A 156 -6.63 11.41 6.77
CA LEU A 156 -5.73 10.83 5.77
C LEU A 156 -6.33 10.84 4.36
N ALA A 157 -7.29 11.72 4.08
CA ALA A 157 -7.85 11.85 2.74
C ALA A 157 -6.74 12.17 1.72
N GLY A 158 -6.74 11.50 0.57
CA GLY A 158 -5.65 11.59 -0.40
C GLY A 158 -4.40 10.79 -0.03
N CYS A 159 -4.46 10.01 1.05
CA CYS A 159 -3.42 9.08 1.46
C CYS A 159 -3.99 7.66 1.63
N SER A 160 -3.14 6.67 1.32
CA SER A 160 -3.40 5.27 1.65
C SER A 160 -2.49 4.78 2.76
N ILE A 161 -2.95 3.78 3.52
CA ILE A 161 -2.18 3.13 4.58
C ILE A 161 -1.93 1.66 4.23
N MET A 162 -0.74 1.17 4.55
CA MET A 162 -0.34 -0.22 4.38
C MET A 162 0.19 -0.80 5.69
N SER A 163 -0.23 -2.01 6.02
CA SER A 163 0.33 -2.83 7.10
C SER A 163 0.86 -4.15 6.53
N ASN A 164 2.11 -4.48 6.84
CA ASN A 164 2.70 -5.79 6.53
C ASN A 164 2.23 -6.92 7.46
N ALA A 165 1.37 -6.61 8.43
CA ALA A 165 0.65 -7.56 9.27
C ALA A 165 -0.85 -7.23 9.25
N GLY A 166 -1.56 -7.38 10.37
CA GLY A 166 -2.94 -6.90 10.50
C GLY A 166 -3.02 -5.38 10.68
N ALA A 167 -4.19 -4.83 10.34
CA ALA A 167 -4.57 -3.45 10.62
C ALA A 167 -5.90 -3.42 11.36
N ARG A 168 -6.04 -2.59 12.41
CA ARG A 168 -7.29 -2.44 13.16
C ARG A 168 -7.56 -0.99 13.51
N CYS A 169 -8.73 -0.49 13.14
CA CYS A 169 -9.16 0.87 13.44
C CYS A 169 -10.52 0.85 14.13
N ASN A 170 -10.50 1.21 15.41
CA ASN A 170 -11.68 1.21 16.26
C ASN A 170 -12.28 2.62 16.34
N GLY A 171 -13.56 2.76 15.97
CA GLY A 171 -14.34 3.98 16.12
C GLY A 171 -14.24 4.99 14.97
N ASN A 172 -13.21 4.93 14.12
CA ASN A 172 -13.08 5.78 12.93
C ASN A 172 -12.17 5.10 11.88
N ASN A 173 -12.40 5.33 10.60
CA ASN A 173 -11.61 4.74 9.50
C ASN A 173 -10.43 5.63 9.05
N LEU A 174 -10.13 6.69 9.81
CA LEU A 174 -9.06 7.68 9.60
C LEU A 174 -9.23 8.60 8.37
N GLY A 175 -10.31 8.42 7.61
CA GLY A 175 -10.49 9.12 6.33
C GLY A 175 -9.45 8.76 5.26
N ALA A 176 -8.65 7.71 5.44
CA ALA A 176 -7.70 7.24 4.42
C ALA A 176 -8.44 6.66 3.21
N ASP A 177 -7.96 6.91 2.00
CA ASP A 177 -8.61 6.43 0.77
C ASP A 177 -8.66 4.90 0.74
N TYR A 178 -7.54 4.27 1.11
CA TYR A 178 -7.39 2.83 1.22
C TYR A 178 -6.70 2.44 2.52
N GLY A 179 -7.19 1.36 3.13
CA GLY A 179 -6.47 0.62 4.15
C GLY A 179 -6.16 -0.78 3.66
N ASP A 180 -4.87 -1.09 3.56
CA ASP A 180 -4.39 -2.38 3.11
C ASP A 180 -3.61 -3.07 4.21
N ALA A 181 -3.85 -4.37 4.38
CA ALA A 181 -3.16 -5.21 5.32
C ALA A 181 -2.77 -6.52 4.66
N ALA A 182 -1.53 -6.97 4.89
CA ALA A 182 -1.12 -8.31 4.50
C ALA A 182 -1.80 -9.39 5.37
N GLY A 183 -2.17 -9.04 6.59
CA GLY A 183 -3.10 -9.78 7.43
C GLY A 183 -4.54 -9.30 7.22
N LYS A 184 -5.33 -9.36 8.29
CA LYS A 184 -6.69 -8.84 8.32
C LYS A 184 -6.68 -7.32 8.49
N ASN A 185 -7.40 -6.59 7.64
CA ASN A 185 -7.81 -5.21 7.90
C ASN A 185 -9.21 -5.22 8.57
N ASP A 186 -9.31 -4.56 9.72
CA ASP A 186 -10.49 -4.49 10.58
C ASP A 186 -10.82 -3.00 10.84
N GLY A 187 -11.45 -2.33 9.87
CA GLY A 187 -12.00 -0.98 10.04
C GLY A 187 -11.15 0.18 9.51
N CYS A 188 -9.97 -0.05 8.94
CA CYS A 188 -9.06 1.02 8.52
C CYS A 188 -9.25 1.42 7.03
N GLY A 189 -9.39 2.72 6.76
CA GLY A 189 -9.61 3.28 5.43
C GLY A 189 -11.05 3.19 4.91
N VAL A 190 -11.35 3.98 3.88
CA VAL A 190 -12.65 3.97 3.17
C VAL A 190 -12.79 2.65 2.41
N ILE A 191 -11.76 2.23 1.69
CA ILE A 191 -11.69 0.93 1.04
C ILE A 191 -10.75 0.02 1.85
N GLN A 192 -11.29 -1.07 2.37
CA GLN A 192 -10.56 -2.00 3.24
C GLN A 192 -10.19 -3.27 2.47
N ARG A 193 -8.91 -3.63 2.45
CA ARG A 193 -8.44 -4.91 1.89
C ARG A 193 -7.54 -5.65 2.86
N SER A 194 -7.73 -6.96 2.88
CA SER A 194 -6.94 -7.91 3.65
C SER A 194 -6.18 -8.83 2.69
N ASN A 195 -5.14 -9.49 3.20
CA ASN A 195 -4.33 -10.44 2.45
C ASN A 195 -3.66 -9.84 1.19
N VAL A 196 -3.29 -8.55 1.25
CA VAL A 196 -2.46 -7.95 0.19
C VAL A 196 -1.00 -8.39 0.34
N THR A 197 -0.20 -8.28 -0.72
CA THR A 197 1.23 -8.61 -0.63
C THR A 197 1.95 -7.62 0.30
N PRO A 198 2.72 -8.10 1.30
CA PRO A 198 3.59 -7.24 2.10
C PRO A 198 4.55 -6.44 1.22
N LEU A 199 4.85 -5.21 1.63
CA LEU A 199 5.81 -4.35 0.96
C LEU A 199 7.19 -4.50 1.60
N ALA A 200 8.22 -4.73 0.78
CA ALA A 200 9.60 -4.67 1.26
C ALA A 200 9.94 -3.26 1.76
N ASP A 201 10.89 -3.13 2.68
CA ASP A 201 11.31 -1.83 3.18
C ASP A 201 11.91 -0.97 2.05
N PRO A 202 11.26 0.14 1.66
CA PRO A 202 11.70 0.94 0.53
C PRO A 202 12.89 1.87 0.86
N TYR A 203 13.20 2.10 2.14
CA TYR A 203 14.21 3.08 2.56
C TYR A 203 15.42 2.46 3.29
N ALA A 204 15.42 1.14 3.51
CA ALA A 204 16.56 0.43 4.09
C ALA A 204 17.87 0.69 3.31
N GLY A 205 17.79 0.85 1.99
CA GLY A 205 18.95 1.13 1.13
C GLY A 205 19.66 2.46 1.43
N LEU A 206 18.98 3.45 2.02
CA LEU A 206 19.59 4.75 2.35
C LEU A 206 20.67 4.64 3.44
N ARG A 207 20.71 3.51 4.16
CA ARG A 207 21.76 3.15 5.14
C ARG A 207 23.18 3.37 4.61
N SER A 208 23.40 3.13 3.32
CA SER A 208 24.72 3.27 2.69
C SER A 208 25.21 4.72 2.63
N ASN A 209 24.32 5.69 2.82
CA ASN A 209 24.65 7.12 2.84
C ASN A 209 25.04 7.64 4.23
N ILE A 210 24.91 6.82 5.28
CA ILE A 210 25.36 7.19 6.62
C ILE A 210 26.90 7.13 6.66
N PRO A 211 27.60 8.20 7.09
CA PRO A 211 29.05 8.21 7.17
C PRO A 211 29.58 7.22 8.22
N SER A 212 30.89 6.97 8.23
CA SER A 212 31.54 6.23 9.31
C SER A 212 31.49 7.01 10.63
N ASP A 213 31.37 6.30 11.75
CA ASP A 213 31.34 6.88 13.09
C ASP A 213 32.62 7.67 13.41
N PRO A 214 32.54 9.00 13.62
CA PRO A 214 33.71 9.83 13.94
C PRO A 214 33.98 9.96 15.45
N CYS A 215 33.16 9.34 16.31
CA CYS A 215 33.11 9.64 17.74
C CYS A 215 34.15 8.91 18.60
N GLY A 216 34.92 7.99 18.01
CA GLY A 216 35.99 7.27 18.71
C GLY A 216 35.51 6.52 19.97
N GLY A 217 34.26 6.04 19.97
CA GLY A 217 33.66 5.31 21.09
C GLY A 217 33.17 6.18 22.25
N LYS A 218 33.13 7.51 22.12
CA LYS A 218 32.67 8.43 23.17
C LYS A 218 31.31 9.01 22.81
N TYR A 219 30.29 8.67 23.60
CA TYR A 219 28.91 9.14 23.41
C TYR A 219 28.37 9.73 24.71
N PRO A 220 28.64 11.01 24.97
CA PRO A 220 28.15 11.72 26.15
C PRO A 220 26.61 11.67 26.24
N GLN A 221 26.09 11.33 27.41
CA GLN A 221 24.65 11.30 27.67
C GLN A 221 24.24 12.46 28.57
N LYS A 222 23.06 13.01 28.31
CA LYS A 222 22.49 14.11 29.09
C LYS A 222 22.33 13.66 30.55
N GLY A 223 22.78 14.52 31.47
CA GLY A 223 22.70 14.28 32.91
C GLY A 223 23.99 13.74 33.53
N ASN A 224 24.96 13.31 32.70
CA ASN A 224 26.29 12.96 33.19
C ASN A 224 27.12 14.22 33.49
N ALA A 225 27.97 14.14 34.51
CA ALA A 225 28.91 15.20 34.83
C ALA A 225 29.86 15.44 33.65
N GLY A 226 30.06 16.71 33.28
CA GLY A 226 30.92 17.08 32.15
C GLY A 226 30.27 16.88 30.77
N PHE A 227 28.94 16.85 30.68
CA PHE A 227 28.23 16.87 29.40
C PHE A 227 28.74 18.03 28.50
N PRO A 228 29.19 17.76 27.26
CA PRO A 228 29.88 18.78 26.47
C PRO A 228 28.97 19.96 26.11
N ALA A 229 29.51 21.18 26.21
CA ALA A 229 28.83 22.38 25.74
C ALA A 229 28.53 22.32 24.23
N ALA A 230 29.38 21.64 23.44
CA ALA A 230 29.17 21.43 22.00
C ALA A 230 27.90 20.62 21.68
N ASN A 231 27.44 19.80 22.62
CA ASN A 231 26.21 19.01 22.52
C ASN A 231 24.98 19.77 23.06
N THR A 232 25.15 21.04 23.49
CA THR A 232 24.06 21.88 23.98
C THR A 232 23.84 23.04 23.02
N TRP A 233 22.81 22.95 22.18
CA TRP A 233 22.55 23.95 21.13
C TRP A 233 21.51 24.97 21.57
N SER A 234 21.70 26.21 21.11
CA SER A 234 20.76 27.32 21.30
C SER A 234 21.02 28.41 20.26
N GLY A 235 20.00 29.20 19.91
CA GLY A 235 20.13 30.30 18.96
C GLY A 235 20.23 29.82 17.51
N THR A 236 20.99 30.52 16.69
CA THR A 236 21.18 30.14 15.29
C THR A 236 22.36 29.17 15.16
N VAL A 237 22.11 27.99 14.58
CA VAL A 237 23.15 27.00 14.27
C VAL A 237 23.24 26.86 12.75
N THR A 238 24.43 27.09 12.19
CA THR A 238 24.68 26.90 10.76
C THR A 238 25.30 25.52 10.54
N LEU A 239 24.65 24.71 9.72
CA LEU A 239 25.15 23.39 9.31
C LEU A 239 25.65 23.46 7.88
N ALA A 240 26.79 22.84 7.60
CA ALA A 240 27.33 22.73 6.25
C ALA A 240 26.52 21.70 5.43
N ALA A 241 26.65 21.77 4.11
CA ALA A 241 26.15 20.71 3.24
C ALA A 241 26.83 19.38 3.59
N GLY A 242 26.06 18.29 3.53
CA GLY A 242 26.54 16.95 3.92
C GLY A 242 26.38 16.63 5.41
N PRO A 243 27.11 15.62 5.93
CA PRO A 243 26.93 15.12 7.28
C PRO A 243 27.60 16.00 8.34
N ASN A 244 26.80 16.42 9.33
CA ASN A 244 27.21 17.13 10.52
C ASN A 244 27.00 16.17 11.71
N ASN A 245 28.09 15.71 12.32
CA ASN A 245 28.03 14.63 13.31
C ASN A 245 27.94 15.17 14.73
N VAL A 246 27.06 14.58 15.54
CA VAL A 246 26.98 14.76 16.99
C VAL A 246 27.19 13.41 17.66
N CYS A 247 28.13 13.37 18.61
CA CYS A 247 28.46 12.18 19.37
C CYS A 247 27.69 12.18 20.68
N GLY A 248 26.84 11.18 20.92
CA GLY A 248 25.95 11.12 22.07
C GLY A 248 24.73 12.02 21.95
N ASP A 249 24.14 12.36 23.09
CA ASP A 249 22.90 13.14 23.14
C ASP A 249 23.10 14.56 22.62
N LEU A 250 22.15 15.06 21.84
CA LEU A 250 22.02 16.47 21.47
C LEU A 250 20.92 17.12 22.32
N VAL A 251 21.26 18.17 23.06
CA VAL A 251 20.36 18.87 23.97
C VAL A 251 20.07 20.28 23.46
N LEU A 252 18.81 20.66 23.42
CA LEU A 252 18.44 22.06 23.18
C LEU A 252 18.50 22.83 24.51
N GLY A 253 19.53 23.67 24.67
CA GLY A 253 19.66 24.62 25.78
C GLY A 253 18.74 25.84 25.62
N GLY A 254 18.30 26.12 24.40
CA GLY A 254 17.31 27.13 24.05
C GLY A 254 16.65 26.79 22.71
N ASP A 255 15.81 27.70 22.19
CA ASP A 255 15.27 27.52 20.83
C ASP A 255 16.41 27.58 19.81
N VAL A 256 16.35 26.70 18.81
CA VAL A 256 17.36 26.55 17.77
C VAL A 256 16.75 26.81 16.40
N THR A 257 17.37 27.71 15.65
CA THR A 257 17.11 27.90 14.21
C THR A 257 18.30 27.37 13.42
N ILE A 258 18.06 26.35 12.60
CA ILE A 258 19.04 25.72 11.72
C ILE A 258 19.09 26.49 10.39
N ARG A 259 20.29 26.94 10.01
CA ARG A 259 20.59 27.49 8.69
C ARG A 259 21.42 26.49 7.89
N THR A 260 21.02 26.23 6.66
CA THR A 260 21.73 25.34 5.74
C THR A 260 21.91 26.02 4.38
N PRO A 261 22.80 25.49 3.54
CA PRO A 261 22.75 25.73 2.10
C PRO A 261 21.40 25.30 1.48
N PRO A 262 21.07 25.73 0.25
CA PRO A 262 19.81 25.39 -0.43
C PRO A 262 19.58 23.88 -0.62
N GLU A 263 20.66 23.11 -0.79
CA GLU A 263 20.63 21.64 -0.89
C GLU A 263 20.29 20.94 0.45
N GLY A 264 20.29 21.67 1.56
CA GLY A 264 20.03 21.16 2.90
C GLY A 264 21.27 20.62 3.62
N ALA A 265 21.08 20.15 4.85
CA ALA A 265 22.11 19.51 5.66
C ALA A 265 21.61 18.20 6.26
N VAL A 266 22.55 17.32 6.61
CA VAL A 266 22.28 16.08 7.32
C VAL A 266 22.89 16.17 8.72
N LEU A 267 22.06 16.07 9.75
CA LEU A 267 22.50 16.00 11.13
C LEU A 267 22.52 14.53 11.56
N VAL A 268 23.70 13.97 11.82
CA VAL A 268 23.88 12.58 12.21
C VAL A 268 24.17 12.51 13.71
N ILE A 269 23.25 11.91 14.47
CA ILE A 269 23.36 11.73 15.92
C ILE A 269 23.75 10.28 16.20
N TRP A 270 24.96 10.09 16.74
CA TRP A 270 25.54 8.79 17.04
C TRP A 270 25.28 8.40 18.49
N ASN A 271 24.61 7.26 18.73
CA ASN A 271 24.33 6.73 20.08
C ASN A 271 23.73 7.78 21.03
N GLY A 272 22.74 8.53 20.54
CA GLY A 272 22.14 9.59 21.34
C GLY A 272 20.82 10.09 20.80
N GLN A 273 20.12 10.81 21.67
CA GLN A 273 18.80 11.36 21.42
C GLN A 273 18.87 12.84 21.02
N LEU A 274 17.79 13.35 20.43
CA LEU A 274 17.56 14.80 20.33
C LEU A 274 16.61 15.23 21.46
N TYR A 275 17.14 15.79 22.54
CA TYR A 275 16.35 16.20 23.70
C TYR A 275 15.90 17.66 23.59
N THR A 276 14.60 17.86 23.45
CA THR A 276 13.96 19.16 23.21
C THR A 276 13.52 19.89 24.49
N GLY A 277 13.96 19.45 25.66
CA GLY A 277 13.51 20.03 26.95
C GLY A 277 12.25 19.36 27.49
N LYS A 278 11.78 19.80 28.66
CA LYS A 278 10.56 19.30 29.30
C LYS A 278 9.62 20.47 29.60
N LYS A 279 8.30 20.27 29.55
CA LYS A 279 7.29 21.27 29.92
C LYS A 279 7.56 21.81 31.34
N PRO A 280 7.33 23.12 31.58
CA PRO A 280 6.84 24.13 30.63
C PRO A 280 7.93 24.71 29.70
N ASN A 281 9.18 24.28 29.83
CA ASN A 281 10.36 24.84 29.14
C ASN A 281 10.79 24.03 27.90
N GLY A 282 9.84 23.40 27.20
CA GLY A 282 10.10 22.73 25.92
C GLY A 282 10.61 23.73 24.88
N ARG A 283 11.55 23.31 24.03
CA ARG A 283 12.27 24.16 23.08
C ARG A 283 11.95 23.77 21.64
N THR A 284 12.07 24.73 20.74
CA THR A 284 11.82 24.53 19.33
C THR A 284 13.13 24.33 18.58
N LEU A 285 13.26 23.24 17.82
CA LEU A 285 14.23 23.14 16.74
C LEU A 285 13.49 23.39 15.43
N ARG A 286 13.92 24.40 14.68
CA ARG A 286 13.35 24.75 13.38
C ARG A 286 14.39 25.01 12.32
N THR A 287 14.02 24.88 11.05
CA THR A 287 14.85 25.40 9.93
C THR A 287 14.48 26.84 9.61
N ASP A 288 15.45 27.64 9.15
CA ASP A 288 15.20 28.96 8.58
C ASP A 288 14.52 28.85 7.19
N ALA A 289 14.03 29.96 6.66
CA ALA A 289 13.54 30.03 5.29
C ALA A 289 14.66 29.57 4.32
N ASN A 290 14.30 28.79 3.30
CA ASN A 290 15.25 28.16 2.36
C ASN A 290 16.27 27.17 2.95
N SER A 291 16.18 26.84 4.24
CA SER A 291 16.98 25.76 4.86
C SER A 291 16.22 24.43 4.95
N ALA A 292 16.90 23.31 4.81
CA ALA A 292 16.30 21.98 4.88
C ALA A 292 17.19 21.02 5.67
N LEU A 293 16.58 20.08 6.40
CA LEU A 293 17.29 19.24 7.36
C LEU A 293 16.80 17.79 7.31
N THR A 294 17.75 16.87 7.23
CA THR A 294 17.54 15.46 7.59
C THR A 294 18.22 15.18 8.92
N ILE A 295 17.50 14.58 9.85
CA ILE A 295 18.05 14.11 11.13
C ILE A 295 18.19 12.59 11.04
N VAL A 296 19.41 12.10 11.20
CA VAL A 296 19.76 10.68 11.18
C VAL A 296 20.13 10.23 12.58
N PHE A 297 19.45 9.21 13.10
CA PHE A 297 19.85 8.50 14.31
C PHE A 297 20.54 7.20 13.93
N THR A 298 21.78 7.00 14.39
CA THR A 298 22.61 5.83 14.08
C THR A 298 23.50 5.46 15.28
N GLY A 299 24.21 4.35 15.18
CA GLY A 299 25.15 3.87 16.20
C GLY A 299 25.04 2.38 16.45
N THR A 300 25.23 2.00 17.71
CA THR A 300 25.18 0.63 18.23
C THR A 300 23.83 0.34 18.87
N PHE A 301 23.38 -0.91 18.82
CA PHE A 301 22.18 -1.41 19.50
C PHE A 301 22.43 -1.75 20.99
N ALA A 302 23.35 -1.02 21.64
CA ALA A 302 23.68 -1.25 23.04
C ALA A 302 22.57 -0.71 23.95
N ALA A 303 22.22 -1.47 24.99
CA ALA A 303 21.28 -1.02 26.01
C ALA A 303 21.78 0.27 26.69
N GLY A 304 20.90 1.27 26.78
CA GLY A 304 21.20 2.55 27.45
C GLY A 304 21.25 3.77 26.52
N TYR A 305 21.29 3.57 25.20
CA TYR A 305 21.14 4.66 24.23
C TYR A 305 19.68 4.81 23.79
N THR A 306 19.29 6.06 23.53
CA THR A 306 18.01 6.41 22.93
C THR A 306 18.30 7.04 21.57
N HIS A 307 17.64 6.59 20.51
CA HIS A 307 17.90 6.97 19.13
C HIS A 307 16.70 7.69 18.50
N THR A 308 16.04 8.52 19.30
CA THR A 308 14.80 9.19 18.93
C THR A 308 14.81 10.64 19.40
N PRO A 309 13.92 11.49 18.85
CA PRO A 309 13.63 12.77 19.47
C PRO A 309 12.85 12.57 20.77
N THR A 310 13.24 13.29 21.81
CA THR A 310 12.63 13.21 23.14
C THR A 310 12.33 14.60 23.71
N GLY A 311 11.58 14.63 24.81
CA GLY A 311 11.17 15.86 25.47
C GLY A 311 9.87 16.44 24.93
N ASP A 312 9.49 17.60 25.44
CA ASP A 312 8.17 18.20 25.24
C ASP A 312 8.21 19.46 24.35
N GLY A 313 9.27 19.62 23.56
CA GLY A 313 9.46 20.75 22.66
C GLY A 313 8.72 20.61 21.33
N THR A 314 9.22 21.32 20.31
CA THR A 314 8.67 21.29 18.95
C THR A 314 9.76 21.05 17.92
N LEU A 315 9.49 20.16 16.96
CA LEU A 315 10.30 19.96 15.77
C LEU A 315 9.57 20.60 14.59
N ASP A 316 10.13 21.66 14.01
CA ASP A 316 9.52 22.46 12.93
C ASP A 316 10.46 22.62 11.74
N PHE A 317 10.57 21.60 10.90
CA PHE A 317 11.51 21.59 9.80
C PHE A 317 11.04 20.77 8.61
N ARG A 318 11.66 21.03 7.45
CA ARG A 318 11.40 20.28 6.21
C ARG A 318 12.62 19.49 5.76
N ALA A 319 12.36 18.35 5.13
CA ALA A 319 13.38 17.55 4.46
C ALA A 319 13.99 18.28 3.24
N PRO A 320 15.22 17.90 2.83
CA PRO A 320 15.80 18.32 1.57
C PRO A 320 14.95 17.88 0.37
N THR A 321 14.94 18.66 -0.71
CA THR A 321 14.25 18.30 -1.97
C THR A 321 15.17 17.68 -3.02
N THR A 322 16.48 17.62 -2.74
CA THR A 322 17.53 17.08 -3.62
C THR A 322 18.55 16.28 -2.81
N GLY A 323 19.44 15.57 -3.50
CA GLY A 323 20.48 14.75 -2.87
C GLY A 323 19.98 13.38 -2.37
N PRO A 324 20.86 12.58 -1.75
CA PRO A 324 20.54 11.20 -1.32
C PRO A 324 19.43 11.12 -0.25
N TRP A 325 19.26 12.20 0.52
CA TRP A 325 18.27 12.31 1.60
C TRP A 325 17.01 13.08 1.17
N LYS A 326 16.83 13.28 -0.14
CA LYS A 326 15.64 13.90 -0.73
C LYS A 326 14.36 13.30 -0.11
N GLY A 327 13.51 14.17 0.43
CA GLY A 327 12.24 13.82 1.04
C GLY A 327 12.32 13.23 2.44
N ILE A 328 13.51 12.89 2.97
CA ILE A 328 13.66 12.27 4.29
C ILE A 328 13.93 13.32 5.37
N ALA A 329 13.01 13.45 6.33
CA ALA A 329 13.13 14.39 7.45
C ALA A 329 13.80 13.74 8.66
N ILE A 330 13.32 12.55 9.05
CA ILE A 330 13.94 11.76 10.13
C ILE A 330 14.23 10.37 9.58
N TYR A 331 15.45 9.90 9.80
CA TYR A 331 15.89 8.56 9.45
C TYR A 331 16.50 7.89 10.66
N GLN A 332 15.94 6.77 11.05
CA GLN A 332 16.58 5.87 12.00
C GLN A 332 17.25 4.75 11.24
N ASP A 333 18.52 4.54 11.53
CA ASP A 333 19.33 3.46 10.97
C ASP A 333 18.66 2.09 11.17
N PRO A 334 18.40 1.32 10.09
CA PRO A 334 17.84 -0.03 10.15
C PRO A 334 18.62 -1.03 11.00
N ASN A 335 19.90 -0.78 11.33
CA ASN A 335 20.66 -1.63 12.24
C ASN A 335 20.30 -1.40 13.72
N LEU A 336 19.55 -0.36 14.05
CA LEU A 336 19.13 -0.05 15.41
C LEU A 336 17.85 -0.81 15.77
N THR A 337 17.93 -1.65 16.80
CA THR A 337 16.80 -2.45 17.31
C THR A 337 16.43 -2.15 18.76
N THR A 338 17.13 -1.22 19.42
CA THR A 338 16.96 -0.90 20.85
C THR A 338 16.97 0.61 21.06
N GLY A 339 16.14 1.12 21.97
CA GLY A 339 16.09 2.57 22.25
C GLY A 339 15.47 3.38 21.12
N VAL A 340 14.59 2.75 20.33
CA VAL A 340 14.04 3.28 19.08
C VAL A 340 12.56 3.65 19.17
N ASP A 341 11.87 3.20 20.22
CA ASP A 341 10.43 3.41 20.37
C ASP A 341 10.10 4.86 20.74
N ILE A 342 8.91 5.31 20.30
CA ILE A 342 8.39 6.65 20.58
C ILE A 342 6.96 6.52 21.09
N SER A 343 6.71 6.83 22.37
CA SER A 343 5.41 6.61 23.01
C SER A 343 4.40 7.74 22.86
N GLU A 344 4.82 8.93 22.45
CA GLU A 344 3.95 10.13 22.40
C GLU A 344 4.26 11.04 21.19
N ALA A 345 4.53 10.43 20.04
CA ALA A 345 4.81 11.18 18.81
C ALA A 345 3.70 12.21 18.50
N GLY A 346 4.11 13.41 18.08
CA GLY A 346 3.20 14.52 17.79
C GLY A 346 2.66 15.27 19.02
N ASN A 347 2.88 14.76 20.25
CA ASN A 347 2.58 15.45 21.50
C ASN A 347 3.89 15.92 22.18
N THR A 348 4.83 14.99 22.35
CA THR A 348 6.09 15.19 23.07
C THR A 348 7.25 14.48 22.34
N PRO A 349 7.99 15.18 21.43
CA PRO A 349 7.78 16.57 21.01
C PRO A 349 6.63 16.71 20.00
N THR A 350 6.13 17.93 19.86
CA THR A 350 5.18 18.29 18.79
C THR A 350 5.89 18.21 17.43
N TRP A 351 5.24 17.57 16.44
CA TRP A 351 5.80 17.38 15.10
C TRP A 351 5.14 18.32 14.09
N LYS A 352 5.94 19.24 13.57
CA LYS A 352 5.66 20.08 12.41
C LYS A 352 6.66 19.72 11.31
N ILE A 353 6.47 18.58 10.68
CA ILE A 353 7.47 17.97 9.80
C ILE A 353 6.91 17.91 8.39
N THR A 354 7.68 18.42 7.43
CA THR A 354 7.43 18.18 6.00
C THR A 354 8.45 17.17 5.49
N GLY A 355 7.99 15.99 5.05
CA GLY A 355 8.82 14.90 4.57
C GLY A 355 8.50 13.55 5.21
N MET A 356 9.37 12.57 5.01
CA MET A 356 9.28 11.22 5.54
C MET A 356 9.94 11.10 6.91
N VAL A 357 9.24 10.45 7.84
CA VAL A 357 9.80 9.93 9.08
C VAL A 357 9.93 8.42 8.93
N TYR A 358 11.16 7.93 8.89
CA TYR A 358 11.49 6.51 8.70
C TYR A 358 12.11 5.93 9.98
N LEU A 359 11.39 5.02 10.63
CA LEU A 359 11.71 4.41 11.92
C LEU A 359 11.45 2.88 11.88
N PRO A 360 12.23 2.11 11.11
CA PRO A 360 11.86 0.77 10.63
C PRO A 360 11.69 -0.30 11.73
N HIS A 361 12.25 -0.06 12.91
CA HIS A 361 12.17 -0.96 14.08
C HIS A 361 11.49 -0.30 15.29
N ALA A 362 10.93 0.90 15.13
CA ALA A 362 10.27 1.61 16.21
C ALA A 362 8.79 1.22 16.31
N SER A 363 8.35 0.96 17.54
CA SER A 363 6.94 1.04 17.91
C SER A 363 6.60 2.48 18.26
N VAL A 364 5.74 3.09 17.45
CA VAL A 364 5.34 4.49 17.57
C VAL A 364 3.90 4.57 18.05
N THR A 365 3.68 5.30 19.14
CA THR A 365 2.34 5.72 19.56
C THR A 365 2.17 7.21 19.28
N LEU A 366 1.22 7.52 18.40
CA LEU A 366 0.89 8.89 17.99
C LEU A 366 -0.30 9.38 18.82
N SER A 367 -0.02 10.33 19.71
CA SER A 367 -0.98 10.86 20.70
C SER A 367 -1.30 12.33 20.49
N GLY A 368 -0.55 13.03 19.64
CA GLY A 368 -0.77 14.45 19.31
C GLY A 368 -1.01 14.70 17.82
N ALA A 369 -1.00 15.97 17.41
CA ALA A 369 -1.18 16.35 16.02
C ALA A 369 0.17 16.41 15.30
N VAL A 370 0.25 15.80 14.13
CA VAL A 370 1.33 15.99 13.16
C VAL A 370 0.86 17.01 12.13
N ASN A 371 1.59 18.11 12.01
CA ASN A 371 1.30 19.19 11.08
C ASN A 371 2.45 19.36 10.09
N LYS A 372 2.22 20.13 9.01
CA LYS A 372 3.29 20.56 8.11
C LYS A 372 4.26 21.49 8.85
N SER A 373 5.49 21.54 8.37
CA SER A 373 6.44 22.57 8.82
C SER A 373 6.00 23.97 8.41
N SER A 374 6.43 24.98 9.16
CA SER A 374 6.17 26.40 8.90
C SER A 374 6.55 26.79 7.47
N ASP A 375 7.73 26.38 7.03
CA ASP A 375 8.33 26.71 5.73
C ASP A 375 8.28 25.55 4.71
N GLY A 376 7.41 24.57 4.92
CA GLY A 376 7.29 23.40 4.05
C GLY A 376 5.88 23.15 3.52
N GLN A 377 5.84 22.21 2.59
CA GLN A 377 4.64 21.73 1.92
C GLN A 377 3.81 20.81 2.84
N SER A 378 2.54 20.63 2.48
CA SER A 378 1.60 19.70 3.12
C SER A 378 1.88 18.26 2.65
N CYS A 379 3.03 17.73 3.09
CA CYS A 379 3.46 16.37 2.82
C CYS A 379 4.08 15.77 4.07
N PHE A 380 3.53 14.64 4.49
CA PHE A 380 4.06 13.84 5.58
C PHE A 380 3.95 12.37 5.22
N GLY A 381 5.06 11.65 5.33
CA GLY A 381 5.10 10.20 5.21
C GLY A 381 5.61 9.59 6.51
N LEU A 382 5.14 8.39 6.84
CA LEU A 382 5.57 7.65 8.02
C LEU A 382 5.80 6.18 7.66
N VAL A 383 7.01 5.69 7.89
CA VAL A 383 7.34 4.27 7.84
C VAL A 383 7.86 3.84 9.20
N VAL A 384 7.19 2.88 9.83
CA VAL A 384 7.50 2.41 11.19
C VAL A 384 7.37 0.89 11.29
N ASP A 385 7.84 0.27 12.36
CA ASP A 385 7.56 -1.16 12.62
C ASP A 385 6.08 -1.32 13.01
N ASN A 386 5.69 -0.69 14.12
CA ASN A 386 4.31 -0.69 14.61
C ASN A 386 3.83 0.75 14.83
N LEU A 387 2.61 1.06 14.39
CA LEU A 387 1.94 2.33 14.66
C LEU A 387 0.68 2.11 15.48
N THR A 388 0.53 2.86 16.57
CA THR A 388 -0.76 3.00 17.27
C THR A 388 -1.16 4.47 17.32
N ILE A 389 -2.34 4.81 16.82
CA ILE A 389 -2.92 6.15 16.93
C ILE A 389 -3.96 6.15 18.05
N ASN A 390 -3.77 6.99 19.07
CA ASN A 390 -4.69 7.09 20.21
C ASN A 390 -5.30 8.50 20.33
N GLY A 391 -6.59 8.56 20.68
CA GLY A 391 -7.26 9.80 21.08
C GLY A 391 -7.31 10.87 19.99
N THR A 392 -6.81 12.08 20.26
CA THR A 392 -6.88 13.20 19.30
C THR A 392 -5.77 13.18 18.24
N GLY A 393 -5.07 12.06 18.06
CA GLY A 393 -4.08 11.89 17.01
C GLY A 393 -4.60 12.36 15.66
N ALA A 394 -3.94 13.36 15.07
CA ALA A 394 -4.35 13.97 13.81
C ALA A 394 -3.12 14.09 12.90
N ILE A 395 -3.19 13.48 11.73
CA ILE A 395 -2.25 13.75 10.64
C ILE A 395 -2.99 14.69 9.70
N MET A 396 -2.47 15.91 9.55
CA MET A 396 -3.12 16.98 8.78
C MET A 396 -2.88 16.83 7.27
N SER A 397 -3.66 17.57 6.48
CA SER A 397 -3.78 17.54 5.01
C SER A 397 -2.54 17.04 4.25
N HIS A 398 -2.77 16.08 3.35
CA HIS A 398 -1.78 15.41 2.53
C HIS A 398 -2.05 15.75 1.05
N GLY A 399 -1.00 16.03 0.24
CA GLY A 399 -1.19 16.21 -1.20
C GLY A 399 -0.03 16.84 -1.97
N ALA A 400 0.94 17.44 -1.28
CA ALA A 400 2.04 18.19 -1.91
C ALA A 400 3.39 17.44 -1.86
N CYS A 401 3.35 16.10 -1.92
CA CYS A 401 4.56 15.28 -1.70
C CYS A 401 5.57 15.33 -2.83
N ALA A 402 5.12 15.41 -4.08
CA ALA A 402 6.02 15.63 -5.21
C ALA A 402 6.79 16.96 -5.08
N GLU A 403 6.13 18.05 -4.67
CA GLU A 403 6.79 19.35 -4.45
C GLU A 403 7.69 19.36 -3.21
N ALA A 404 7.36 18.56 -2.20
CA ALA A 404 8.23 18.31 -1.04
C ALA A 404 9.46 17.45 -1.38
N GLY A 405 9.55 16.93 -2.61
CA GLY A 405 10.59 15.99 -3.01
C GLY A 405 10.44 14.61 -2.36
N LEU A 406 9.28 14.27 -1.81
CA LEU A 406 9.05 12.97 -1.19
C LEU A 406 8.45 11.99 -2.20
N GLU A 407 9.16 10.89 -2.41
CA GLU A 407 8.65 9.71 -3.10
C GLU A 407 8.08 8.75 -2.07
N LEU A 408 6.77 8.49 -2.11
CA LEU A 408 6.09 7.64 -1.15
C LEU A 408 6.31 6.14 -1.45
N PRO A 409 6.26 5.26 -0.42
CA PRO A 409 6.23 3.82 -0.61
C PRO A 409 5.16 3.43 -1.62
N THR A 410 5.54 2.69 -2.66
CA THR A 410 4.61 2.22 -3.69
C THR A 410 4.49 0.72 -3.62
N GLY A 411 3.28 0.22 -3.37
CA GLY A 411 2.95 -1.19 -3.50
C GLY A 411 2.10 -1.45 -4.73
N THR A 412 2.08 -2.70 -5.19
CA THR A 412 1.13 -3.14 -6.21
C THR A 412 -0.13 -3.64 -5.54
N ALA A 413 -1.28 -3.29 -6.10
CA ALA A 413 -2.50 -3.79 -5.52
C ALA A 413 -3.63 -3.93 -6.53
N PRO A 414 -4.58 -4.84 -6.22
CA PRO A 414 -5.78 -5.04 -7.00
C PRO A 414 -6.44 -3.70 -7.33
N THR A 415 -6.41 -3.29 -8.59
CA THR A 415 -7.52 -2.47 -9.07
C THR A 415 -8.75 -3.34 -8.91
N GLY A 416 -9.85 -2.81 -8.38
CA GLY A 416 -11.11 -3.55 -8.31
C GLY A 416 -11.71 -3.83 -9.71
N ARG A 417 -10.89 -4.05 -10.73
CA ARG A 417 -11.30 -4.35 -12.10
C ARG A 417 -10.42 -5.46 -12.68
N GLY A 418 -11.05 -6.61 -12.91
CA GLY A 418 -10.53 -7.65 -13.76
C GLY A 418 -10.47 -7.18 -15.21
N ALA A 419 -9.45 -7.60 -15.93
CA ALA A 419 -9.31 -7.36 -17.36
C ALA A 419 -9.15 -8.71 -18.08
N LEU A 420 -9.83 -8.87 -19.21
CA LEU A 420 -9.66 -10.05 -20.05
C LEU A 420 -8.22 -10.15 -20.53
N VAL A 421 -7.72 -11.38 -20.58
CA VAL A 421 -6.42 -11.69 -21.15
C VAL A 421 -6.70 -12.55 -22.37
N LEU A 422 -6.37 -12.01 -23.54
CA LEU A 422 -6.54 -12.67 -24.83
C LEU A 422 -5.28 -13.46 -25.19
#